data_AF-D6TM89-F1
#
_entry.id   AF-D6TM89-F1
#
_cell.length_a   1.000
_cell.length_b   1.000
_cell.length_c   1.000
_cell.angle_alpha   90.00
_cell.angle_beta   90.00
_cell.angle_gamma   90.00
#
_symmetry.space_group_name_H-M   'P 1'
#
loop_
_entity.id
_entity.type
_entity.pdbx_description
1 polymer ?
#
loop_
_entity_poly.entity_id
_entity_poly.type
_entity_poly.pdbx_seq_one_letter_code
_entity_poly.pdbx_strand_id
1 'polypeptide(L)'
;MNLLLFLLVAATTINGLLAGLNVDTALVKLPARRRIGVVAYATFARGNDLGNGLLVYPLLGIGAALLTVLATLFAFVSHTRMEVVLSLSVAALLSVLHAFATSRAAPIMLSLKNAPDDEALLAAKLDRFARWHALRATLQVVAFFVLLWTLVVA
;
A
#
# COMPACT_ATOMS: atom_id res chain seq x y z
N MET A 1 -25.07 -5.61 -13.74
CA MET A 1 -23.86 -6.02 -12.98
C MET A 1 -24.20 -5.91 -11.50
N ASN A 2 -24.04 -6.98 -10.70
CA ASN A 2 -24.33 -6.96 -9.27
C ASN A 2 -23.40 -5.94 -8.56
N LEU A 3 -23.90 -5.14 -7.62
CA LEU A 3 -23.13 -4.14 -6.88
C LEU A 3 -21.88 -4.74 -6.21
N LEU A 4 -21.99 -5.97 -5.68
CA LEU A 4 -20.84 -6.69 -5.13
C LEU A 4 -19.72 -6.88 -6.18
N LEU A 5 -20.07 -7.30 -7.40
CA LEU A 5 -19.09 -7.52 -8.46
C LEU A 5 -18.42 -6.19 -8.86
N PHE A 6 -19.19 -5.10 -8.93
CA PHE A 6 -18.62 -3.77 -9.16
C PHE A 6 -17.61 -3.39 -8.07
N LEU A 7 -17.97 -3.55 -6.79
CA LEU A 7 -17.09 -3.26 -5.66
C LEU A 7 -15.84 -4.15 -5.67
N LEU A 8 -15.97 -5.44 -5.98
CA LEU A 8 -14.84 -6.36 -6.08
C LEU A 8 -13.89 -5.98 -7.21
N VAL A 9 -14.40 -5.66 -8.40
CA VAL A 9 -13.58 -5.23 -9.55
C VAL A 9 -12.87 -3.92 -9.23
N ALA A 10 -13.58 -2.95 -8.66
CA ALA A 10 -13.00 -1.68 -8.26
C ALA A 10 -11.92 -1.86 -7.18
N ALA A 11 -12.23 -2.60 -6.10
CA ALA A 11 -11.29 -2.90 -5.03
C ALA A 11 -10.04 -3.60 -5.58
N THR A 12 -10.20 -4.63 -6.41
CA THR A 12 -9.09 -5.38 -7.01
C THR A 12 -8.22 -4.50 -7.89
N THR A 13 -8.84 -3.66 -8.72
CA THR A 13 -8.12 -2.75 -9.62
C THR A 13 -7.25 -1.77 -8.84
N ILE A 14 -7.82 -1.08 -7.84
CA ILE A 14 -7.08 -0.11 -7.04
C ILE A 14 -6.00 -0.80 -6.18
N ASN A 15 -6.31 -1.96 -5.59
CA ASN A 15 -5.32 -2.73 -4.83
C ASN A 15 -4.18 -3.25 -5.72
N GLY A 16 -4.44 -3.57 -6.99
CA GLY A 16 -3.44 -3.98 -7.97
C GLY A 16 -2.48 -2.84 -8.33
N LEU A 17 -3.01 -1.64 -8.60
CA LEU A 17 -2.18 -0.44 -8.80
C LEU A 17 -1.31 -0.17 -7.56
N LEU A 18 -1.91 -0.22 -6.37
CA LEU A 18 -1.20 0.01 -5.12
C LEU A 18 -0.15 -1.08 -4.85
N ALA A 19 -0.43 -2.35 -5.14
CA ALA A 19 0.53 -3.46 -5.05
C ALA A 19 1.71 -3.23 -5.99
N GLY A 20 1.46 -2.83 -7.24
CA GLY A 20 2.51 -2.48 -8.21
C GLY A 20 3.43 -1.36 -7.70
N LEU A 21 2.87 -0.27 -7.17
CA LEU A 21 3.65 0.82 -6.58
C LEU A 21 4.51 0.36 -5.38
N ASN A 22 3.96 -0.54 -4.55
CA ASN A 22 4.68 -1.10 -3.41
C ASN A 22 5.85 -1.99 -3.84
N VAL A 23 5.64 -2.84 -4.86
CA VAL A 23 6.67 -3.71 -5.44
C VAL A 23 7.78 -2.89 -6.09
N ASP A 24 7.43 -1.92 -6.94
CA ASP A 24 8.39 -0.98 -7.55
C ASP A 24 9.22 -0.27 -6.47
N THR A 25 8.57 0.25 -5.44
CA THR A 25 9.28 0.95 -4.36
C THR A 25 10.21 0.02 -3.60
N ALA A 26 9.78 -1.20 -3.29
CA ALA A 26 10.54 -2.16 -2.49
C ALA A 26 11.75 -2.74 -3.25
N LEU A 27 11.56 -3.07 -4.53
CA LEU A 27 12.53 -3.82 -5.32
C LEU A 27 13.38 -2.95 -6.24
N VAL A 28 12.90 -1.76 -6.62
CA VAL A 28 13.57 -0.88 -7.57
C VAL A 28 14.03 0.40 -6.90
N LYS A 29 13.10 1.23 -6.39
CA LYS A 29 13.43 2.56 -5.87
C LYS A 29 14.31 2.49 -4.63
N LEU A 30 13.87 1.81 -3.58
CA LEU A 30 14.61 1.77 -2.32
C LEU A 30 16.04 1.21 -2.49
N PRO A 31 16.27 0.10 -3.24
CA PRO A 31 17.63 -0.38 -3.49
C PRO A 31 18.52 0.60 -4.26
N ALA A 32 17.95 1.47 -5.11
CA ALA A 32 18.71 2.45 -5.88
C ALA A 32 19.52 3.41 -4.99
N ARG A 33 19.07 3.68 -3.75
CA ARG A 33 19.81 4.51 -2.77
C ARG A 33 21.24 4.03 -2.50
N ARG A 34 21.50 2.73 -2.66
CA ARG A 34 22.84 2.13 -2.48
C ARG A 34 23.77 2.38 -3.67
N ARG A 35 23.22 2.72 -4.84
CA ARG A 35 23.98 2.96 -6.08
C ARG A 35 24.23 4.44 -6.32
N ILE A 36 23.26 5.29 -6.01
CA ILE A 36 23.33 6.74 -6.26
C ILE A 36 23.71 7.56 -5.02
N GLY A 37 23.80 6.91 -3.85
CA GLY A 37 24.01 7.58 -2.57
C GLY A 37 22.71 8.01 -1.88
N VAL A 38 22.74 8.10 -0.56
CA VAL A 38 21.56 8.37 0.28
C VAL A 38 21.07 9.82 0.16
N VAL A 39 21.96 10.79 -0.02
CA VAL A 39 21.60 12.21 -0.22
C VAL A 39 20.87 12.38 -1.56
N ALA A 40 21.42 11.83 -2.65
CA ALA A 40 20.78 11.88 -3.96
C ALA A 40 19.40 11.20 -3.95
N TYR A 41 19.28 10.05 -3.28
CA TYR A 41 17.99 9.39 -3.08
C TYR A 41 17.02 10.24 -2.26
N ALA A 42 17.47 10.88 -1.18
CA ALA A 42 16.62 11.75 -0.36
C ALA A 42 16.08 12.93 -1.19
N THR A 43 16.92 13.55 -2.03
CA THR A 43 16.49 14.59 -2.96
C THR A 43 15.45 14.08 -3.95
N PHE A 44 15.66 12.89 -4.53
CA PHE A 44 14.65 12.23 -5.37
C PHE A 44 13.34 12.00 -4.61
N ALA A 45 13.40 11.45 -3.39
CA ALA A 45 12.21 11.15 -2.58
C ALA A 45 11.46 12.42 -2.16
N ARG A 46 12.16 13.54 -1.90
CA ARG A 46 11.52 14.84 -1.66
C ARG A 46 10.73 15.31 -2.90
N GLY A 47 11.26 15.12 -4.11
CA GLY A 47 10.57 15.48 -5.35
C GLY A 47 9.45 14.50 -5.73
N ASN A 48 9.65 13.20 -5.50
CA ASN A 48 8.72 12.14 -5.88
C ASN A 48 7.65 11.92 -4.80
N ASP A 49 8.06 11.41 -3.63
CA ASP A 49 7.17 10.99 -2.56
C ASP A 49 6.54 12.17 -1.81
N LEU A 50 7.28 13.28 -1.66
CA LEU A 50 6.79 14.50 -1.01
C LEU A 50 6.31 15.58 -2.01
N GLY A 51 6.43 15.30 -3.31
CA GLY A 51 5.76 16.04 -4.38
C GLY A 51 4.40 15.41 -4.67
N ASN A 52 4.24 14.86 -5.87
CA ASN A 52 2.99 14.22 -6.31
C ASN A 52 2.55 13.05 -5.40
N GLY A 53 3.50 12.36 -4.76
CA GLY A 53 3.22 11.28 -3.83
C GLY A 53 2.33 11.67 -2.64
N LEU A 54 2.33 12.95 -2.23
CA LEU A 54 1.47 13.44 -1.14
C LEU A 54 -0.03 13.34 -1.47
N LEU A 55 -0.40 13.36 -2.75
CA LEU A 55 -1.78 13.21 -3.19
C LEU A 55 -2.06 11.80 -3.68
N VAL A 56 -1.19 11.27 -4.56
CA VAL A 56 -1.42 9.98 -5.24
C VAL A 56 -1.44 8.82 -4.24
N TYR A 57 -0.53 8.78 -3.28
CA TYR A 57 -0.42 7.62 -2.38
C TYR A 57 -1.57 7.54 -1.36
N PRO A 58 -1.98 8.63 -0.67
CA PRO A 58 -3.15 8.58 0.20
C PRO A 58 -4.44 8.27 -0.54
N LEU A 59 -4.65 8.82 -1.74
CA LEU A 59 -5.84 8.52 -2.54
C LEU A 59 -5.94 7.02 -2.87
N LEU A 60 -4.85 6.42 -3.35
CA LEU A 60 -4.82 4.99 -3.63
C LEU A 60 -4.92 4.14 -2.35
N GLY A 61 -4.19 4.51 -1.29
CA GLY A 61 -4.17 3.77 -0.03
C GLY A 61 -5.53 3.75 0.68
N ILE A 62 -6.14 4.93 0.86
CA ILE A 62 -7.45 5.08 1.50
C ILE A 62 -8.54 4.50 0.59
N GLY A 63 -8.50 4.78 -0.71
CA GLY A 63 -9.46 4.26 -1.68
C GLY A 63 -9.46 2.73 -1.72
N ALA A 64 -8.29 2.10 -1.76
CA ALA A 64 -8.14 0.64 -1.70
C ALA A 64 -8.79 0.07 -0.43
N ALA A 65 -8.46 0.62 0.74
CA ALA A 65 -8.96 0.14 2.01
C ALA A 65 -10.49 0.30 2.12
N LEU A 66 -11.03 1.46 1.74
CA LEU A 66 -12.47 1.72 1.78
C LEU A 66 -13.24 0.78 0.86
N LEU A 67 -12.78 0.57 -0.38
CA LEU A 67 -13.43 -0.33 -1.33
C LEU A 67 -13.41 -1.78 -0.83
N THR A 68 -12.29 -2.25 -0.28
CA THR A 68 -12.19 -3.60 0.30
C THR A 68 -13.16 -3.79 1.47
N VAL A 69 -13.23 -2.82 2.39
CA VAL A 69 -14.16 -2.88 3.54
C VAL A 69 -15.61 -2.83 3.08
N LEU A 70 -15.97 -1.94 2.14
CA LEU A 70 -17.32 -1.85 1.61
C LEU A 70 -17.75 -3.13 0.89
N ALA A 71 -16.87 -3.74 0.09
CA ALA A 71 -17.14 -5.02 -0.56
C ALA A 71 -17.41 -6.12 0.49
N THR A 72 -16.61 -6.16 1.56
CA THR A 72 -16.76 -7.11 2.67
C THR A 72 -18.10 -6.94 3.40
N LEU A 73 -18.44 -5.70 3.78
CA LEU A 73 -19.71 -5.39 4.44
C LEU A 73 -20.91 -5.74 3.55
N PHE A 74 -20.83 -5.40 2.26
CA PHE A 74 -21.89 -5.71 1.31
C PHE A 74 -22.07 -7.22 1.12
N ALA A 75 -20.97 -7.98 1.02
CA ALA A 75 -21.04 -9.44 0.91
C ALA A 75 -21.70 -10.08 2.15
N PHE A 76 -21.39 -9.55 3.34
CA PHE A 76 -21.96 -9.99 4.61
C PHE A 76 -23.47 -9.70 4.70
N VAL A 77 -23.89 -8.45 4.45
CA VAL A 77 -25.30 -8.04 4.49
C VAL A 77 -26.13 -8.72 3.41
N SER A 78 -25.54 -8.98 2.24
CA SER A 78 -26.23 -9.68 1.14
C SER A 78 -26.28 -11.20 1.30
N HIS A 79 -25.82 -11.74 2.44
CA HIS A 79 -25.76 -13.18 2.72
C HIS A 79 -25.11 -13.98 1.57
N THR A 80 -24.00 -13.46 1.04
CA THR A 80 -23.24 -14.13 -0.02
C THR A 80 -22.64 -15.44 0.51
N ARG A 81 -22.23 -16.34 -0.40
CA ARG A 81 -21.50 -17.57 -0.06
C ARG A 81 -20.39 -17.31 0.96
N MET A 82 -20.32 -18.15 1.99
CA MET A 82 -19.38 -18.00 3.11
C MET A 82 -17.92 -17.90 2.64
N GLU A 83 -17.54 -18.65 1.60
CA GLU A 83 -16.20 -18.62 1.00
C GLU A 83 -15.80 -17.22 0.52
N VAL A 84 -16.74 -16.48 -0.08
CA VAL A 84 -16.54 -15.10 -0.56
C VAL A 84 -16.43 -14.14 0.62
N VAL A 85 -17.30 -14.30 1.63
CA VAL A 85 -17.28 -13.47 2.84
C VAL A 85 -15.97 -13.65 3.61
N LEU A 86 -15.50 -14.89 3.78
CA LEU A 86 -14.24 -15.19 4.46
C LEU A 86 -13.04 -14.63 3.68
N SER A 87 -12.99 -14.82 2.35
CA SER A 87 -11.92 -14.28 1.51
C SER A 87 -11.85 -12.75 1.58
N LEU A 88 -13.01 -12.08 1.51
CA LEU A 88 -13.10 -10.62 1.69
C LEU A 88 -12.70 -10.16 3.09
N SER A 89 -13.08 -10.90 4.12
CA SER A 89 -12.69 -10.60 5.51
C SER A 89 -11.18 -10.68 5.71
N VAL A 90 -10.52 -11.67 5.10
CA VAL A 90 -9.05 -11.76 5.07
C VAL A 90 -8.44 -10.57 4.35
N ALA A 91 -8.96 -10.19 3.17
CA ALA A 91 -8.50 -9.02 2.45
C ALA A 91 -8.65 -7.73 3.27
N ALA A 92 -9.80 -7.54 3.94
CA ALA A 92 -10.05 -6.39 4.80
C ALA A 92 -9.09 -6.32 5.99
N LEU A 93 -8.82 -7.46 6.65
CA LEU A 93 -7.83 -7.53 7.73
C LEU A 93 -6.44 -7.14 7.22
N LEU A 94 -6.01 -7.66 6.07
CA LEU A 94 -4.73 -7.31 5.46
C LEU A 94 -4.66 -5.82 5.10
N SER A 95 -5.75 -5.23 4.59
CA SER A 95 -5.83 -3.78 4.32
C SER A 95 -5.70 -2.95 5.61
N VAL A 96 -6.32 -3.37 6.72
CA VAL A 96 -6.16 -2.69 8.03
C VAL A 96 -4.72 -2.80 8.54
N LEU A 97 -4.10 -3.98 8.45
CA LEU A 97 -2.71 -4.17 8.83
C LEU A 97 -1.76 -3.37 7.93
N HIS A 98 -2.05 -3.28 6.63
CA HIS A 98 -1.32 -2.42 5.69
C HIS A 98 -1.41 -0.95 6.10
N ALA A 99 -2.61 -0.46 6.44
CA ALA A 99 -2.81 0.90 6.92
C ALA A 99 -2.03 1.17 8.22
N PHE A 100 -2.01 0.19 9.14
CA PHE A 100 -1.18 0.28 10.35
C PHE A 100 0.31 0.39 10.01
N ALA A 101 0.85 -0.47 9.16
CA ALA A 101 2.24 -0.40 8.72
C ALA A 101 2.56 0.94 8.02
N THR A 102 1.62 1.46 7.22
CA THR A 102 1.71 2.78 6.59
C THR A 102 1.71 3.91 7.60
N SER A 103 0.93 3.83 8.69
CA SER A 103 0.95 4.84 9.77
C SER A 103 2.32 4.94 10.47
N ARG A 104 3.13 3.87 10.40
CA ARG A 104 4.52 3.86 10.87
C ARG A 104 5.53 4.29 9.81
N ALA A 105 5.32 3.91 8.55
CA ALA A 105 6.21 4.25 7.44
C ALA A 105 6.09 5.72 7.01
N ALA A 106 4.87 6.22 6.83
CA ALA A 106 4.60 7.54 6.25
C ALA A 106 5.26 8.69 7.04
N PRO A 107 5.20 8.75 8.40
CA PRO A 107 5.87 9.80 9.14
C PRO A 107 7.39 9.83 8.92
N ILE A 108 8.02 8.67 8.69
CA ILE A 108 9.47 8.60 8.42
C ILE A 108 9.78 9.26 7.08
N MET A 109 9.02 8.93 6.03
CA MET A 109 9.18 9.53 4.70
C MET A 109 8.89 11.04 4.74
N LEU A 110 7.80 11.45 5.38
CA LEU A 110 7.44 12.86 5.57
C LEU A 110 8.55 13.64 6.30
N SER A 111 9.25 13.00 7.23
CA SER A 111 10.36 13.63 7.96
C SER A 111 11.58 13.96 7.09
N LEU A 112 11.68 13.42 5.87
CA LEU A 112 12.74 13.77 4.93
C LEU A 112 12.59 15.17 4.35
N LYS A 113 11.38 15.77 4.40
CA LYS A 113 11.08 17.09 3.83
C LYS A 113 12.09 18.15 4.25
N ASN A 114 12.40 18.18 5.55
CA ASN A 114 13.23 19.20 6.17
C ASN A 114 14.50 18.62 6.80
N ALA A 115 14.80 17.33 6.57
CA ALA A 115 16.02 16.73 7.09
C ALA A 115 17.24 17.35 6.37
N PRO A 116 18.33 17.68 7.08
CA PRO A 116 19.56 18.14 6.44
C PRO A 116 20.15 17.02 5.57
N ASP A 117 21.00 17.39 4.62
CA ASP A 117 21.73 16.44 3.76
C ASP A 117 22.92 15.81 4.50
N ASP A 118 22.63 15.25 5.67
CA ASP A 118 23.52 14.43 6.48
C ASP A 118 23.33 12.95 6.10
N GLU A 119 24.38 12.33 5.59
CA GLU A 119 24.34 10.95 5.11
C GLU A 119 23.92 9.95 6.18
N ALA A 120 24.45 10.05 7.39
CA ALA A 120 24.19 9.09 8.46
C ALA A 120 22.74 9.20 8.94
N LEU A 121 22.25 10.44 9.11
CA LEU A 121 20.87 10.70 9.49
C LEU A 121 19.87 10.18 8.43
N LEU A 122 20.14 10.49 7.16
CA LEU A 122 19.28 10.08 6.05
C LEU A 122 19.29 8.56 5.87
N ALA A 123 20.46 7.91 5.96
CA ALA A 123 20.57 6.46 5.91
C ALA A 123 19.74 5.78 7.00
N ALA A 124 19.86 6.24 8.25
CA ALA A 124 19.11 5.68 9.38
C ALA A 124 17.59 5.81 9.20
N LYS A 125 17.11 6.97 8.70
CA LYS A 125 15.69 7.19 8.39
C LYS A 125 15.23 6.27 7.26
N LEU A 126 15.97 6.20 6.15
CA LEU A 126 15.62 5.41 4.99
C LEU A 126 15.64 3.91 5.28
N ASP A 127 16.55 3.42 6.14
CA ASP A 127 16.56 2.03 6.56
C ASP A 127 15.37 1.69 7.46
N ARG A 128 14.98 2.60 8.36
CA ARG A 128 13.77 2.43 9.17
C ARG A 128 12.52 2.44 8.30
N PHE A 129 12.45 3.35 7.32
CA PHE A 129 11.37 3.38 6.34
C PHE A 129 11.33 2.07 5.55
N ALA A 130 12.47 1.58 5.05
CA ALA A 130 12.55 0.36 4.26
C ALA A 130 12.01 -0.87 5.00
N ARG A 131 12.24 -0.98 6.31
CA ARG A 131 11.67 -2.07 7.14
C ARG A 131 10.14 -2.02 7.20
N TRP A 132 9.57 -0.85 7.50
CA TRP A 132 8.11 -0.68 7.51
C TRP A 132 7.50 -0.79 6.11
N HIS A 133 8.23 -0.34 5.08
CA HIS A 133 7.84 -0.47 3.69
C HIS A 133 7.79 -1.94 3.25
N ALA A 134 8.76 -2.77 3.65
CA ALA A 134 8.73 -4.19 3.34
C ALA A 134 7.47 -4.86 3.91
N LEU A 135 7.15 -4.60 5.18
CA LEU A 135 5.93 -5.12 5.81
C LEU A 135 4.67 -4.64 5.09
N ARG A 136 4.52 -3.33 4.86
CA ARG A 136 3.33 -2.78 4.20
C ARG A 136 3.19 -3.30 2.76
N ALA A 137 4.29 -3.47 2.04
CA ALA A 137 4.29 -3.99 0.68
C ALA A 137 3.84 -5.44 0.64
N THR A 138 4.36 -6.29 1.52
CA THR A 138 3.93 -7.70 1.62
C THR A 138 2.43 -7.80 1.91
N LEU A 139 1.94 -7.06 2.92
CA LEU A 139 0.53 -7.06 3.28
C LEU A 139 -0.36 -6.64 2.10
N GLN A 140 0.04 -5.58 1.37
CA GLN A 140 -0.70 -5.09 0.21
C GLN A 140 -0.72 -6.09 -0.95
N VAL A 141 0.42 -6.72 -1.26
CA VAL A 141 0.53 -7.69 -2.34
C VAL A 141 -0.31 -8.92 -2.04
N VAL A 142 -0.25 -9.43 -0.81
CA VAL A 142 -1.10 -10.55 -0.38
C VAL A 142 -2.58 -10.16 -0.43
N ALA A 143 -2.96 -8.97 0.05
CA ALA A 143 -4.34 -8.49 -0.04
C ALA A 143 -4.86 -8.44 -1.49
N PHE A 144 -4.03 -7.96 -2.41
CA PHE A 144 -4.35 -7.95 -3.84
C PHE A 144 -4.58 -9.36 -4.39
N PHE A 145 -3.73 -10.33 -4.09
CA PHE A 145 -3.93 -11.72 -4.54
C PHE A 145 -5.15 -12.38 -3.90
N VAL A 146 -5.48 -12.06 -2.65
CA VAL A 146 -6.72 -12.52 -2.02
C VAL A 146 -7.95 -11.94 -2.73
N LEU A 147 -7.91 -10.67 -3.13
CA LEU A 147 -9.00 -10.04 -3.90
C LEU A 147 -9.11 -10.63 -5.31
N LEU A 148 -7.99 -10.90 -5.99
CA LEU A 148 -7.98 -11.62 -7.27
C LEU A 148 -8.60 -13.02 -7.12
N TRP A 149 -8.23 -13.75 -6.08
CA TRP A 149 -8.84 -15.06 -5.80
C TRP A 149 -10.33 -14.93 -5.53
N THR A 150 -10.73 -13.91 -4.76
CA THR A 150 -12.14 -13.63 -4.48
C THR A 150 -12.93 -13.42 -5.77
N LEU A 151 -12.40 -12.71 -6.77
CA LEU A 151 -13.05 -12.55 -8.08
C LEU A 151 -13.27 -13.89 -8.81
N VAL A 152 -12.37 -14.86 -8.63
CA VAL A 152 -12.49 -16.18 -9.27
C VAL A 152 -13.58 -17.02 -8.61
N VAL A 153 -13.74 -16.90 -7.29
CA VAL A 153 -14.70 -17.70 -6.52
C VAL A 153 -16.06 -17.01 -6.31
N ALA A 154 -16.18 -15.71 -6.61
CA ALA A 154 -17.39 -14.90 -6.39
C ALA A 154 -18.56 -15.26 -7.30
#